data_AF-A0A3D1MXU2-F1
#
_entry.id   AF-A0A3D1MXU2-F1
#
_cell.length_a   1.000
_cell.length_b   1.000
_cell.length_c   1.000
_cell.angle_alpha   90.00
_cell.angle_beta   90.00
_cell.angle_gamma   90.00
#
_symmetry.space_group_name_H-M   'P 1'
#
loop_
_entity.id
_entity.type
_entity.pdbx_description
1 polymer ?
#
loop_
_entity_poly.entity_id
_entity_poly.type
_entity_poly.pdbx_seq_one_letter_code
_entity_poly.pdbx_strand_id
1 'polypeptide(L)'
;MKSLKILRRHVLECAADLLVRKAFLSPLDVLMEMGFLNFGHIHDWEMGKTSYLEQIIENDIQKVNCVLKWIRQWAIQKGLKPKEVNYTIKSNNGTN
;
A
#
# COMPACT_ATOMS: atom_id res chain seq x y z
N MET A 1 7.36 -3.80 22.41
CA MET A 1 6.01 -4.29 22.01
C MET A 1 4.91 -3.23 22.01
N LYS A 2 4.97 -2.15 22.82
CA LYS A 2 3.94 -1.08 22.83
C LYS A 2 3.84 -0.32 21.49
N SER A 3 4.96 -0.07 20.82
CA SER A 3 5.01 0.71 19.57
C SER A 3 4.25 0.06 18.40
N LEU A 4 4.25 -1.28 18.30
CA LEU A 4 3.51 -1.99 17.25
C LEU A 4 2.00 -1.93 17.44
N LYS A 5 1.53 -1.92 18.69
CA LYS A 5 0.09 -1.78 18.98
C LYS A 5 -0.42 -0.38 18.60
N ILE A 6 0.38 0.64 18.91
CA ILE A 6 0.09 2.03 18.54
C ILE A 6 0.06 2.15 17.01
N LEU A 7 1.12 1.68 16.33
CA LEU A 7 1.18 1.67 14.86
C LEU A 7 -0.02 0.97 14.24
N ARG A 8 -0.37 -0.23 14.73
CA ARG A 8 -1.53 -0.97 14.23
C ARG A 8 -2.81 -0.16 14.36
N ARG A 9 -3.04 0.53 15.48
CA ARG A 9 -4.25 1.35 15.65
C ARG A 9 -4.32 2.46 14.60
N HIS A 10 -3.23 3.22 14.45
CA HIS A 10 -3.16 4.31 13.46
C HIS A 10 -3.39 3.79 12.03
N VAL A 11 -2.79 2.65 11.67
CA VAL A 11 -3.00 2.00 10.37
C VAL A 11 -4.48 1.71 10.12
N LEU A 12 -5.20 1.19 11.11
CA LEU A 12 -6.61 0.87 10.97
C LEU A 12 -7.51 2.11 10.94
N GLU A 13 -7.15 3.17 11.67
CA GLU A 13 -7.85 4.45 11.63
C GLU A 13 -7.71 5.12 10.25
N CYS A 14 -6.49 5.19 9.71
CA CYS A 14 -6.26 5.69 8.35
C CYS A 14 -6.94 4.82 7.29
N ALA A 15 -6.93 3.49 7.45
CA ALA A 15 -7.64 2.59 6.54
C ALA A 15 -9.16 2.85 6.54
N ALA A 16 -9.76 3.11 7.71
CA ALA A 16 -11.17 3.45 7.81
C ALA A 16 -11.47 4.81 7.15
N ASP A 17 -10.64 5.83 7.39
CA ASP A 17 -10.80 7.17 6.80
C ASP A 17 -10.67 7.13 5.26
N LEU A 18 -9.67 6.42 4.73
CA LEU A 18 -9.51 6.21 3.28
C LEU A 18 -10.73 5.52 2.65
N LEU A 19 -11.26 4.49 3.31
CA LEU A 19 -12.44 3.79 2.83
C LEU A 19 -13.67 4.72 2.76
N VAL A 20 -13.85 5.61 3.75
CA VAL A 20 -14.93 6.61 3.74
C VAL A 20 -14.75 7.62 2.61
N ARG A 21 -13.51 8.07 2.34
CA ARG A 21 -13.23 9.09 1.33
C ARG A 21 -13.25 8.58 -0.11
N LYS A 22 -12.70 7.38 -0.36
CA LYS A 22 -12.49 6.84 -1.71
C LYS A 22 -13.46 5.70 -2.08
N ALA A 23 -14.24 5.18 -1.13
CA ALA A 23 -15.07 3.98 -1.27
C ALA A 23 -14.32 2.68 -1.59
N PHE A 24 -12.99 2.74 -1.69
CA PHE A 24 -12.09 1.60 -1.81
C PHE A 24 -10.84 1.85 -0.98
N LEU A 25 -10.08 0.79 -0.73
CA LEU A 25 -8.83 0.86 0.01
C LEU A 25 -7.72 0.16 -0.77
N SER A 26 -6.67 0.91 -1.12
CA SER A 26 -5.42 0.35 -1.65
C SER A 26 -4.40 0.24 -0.51
N PRO A 27 -3.66 -0.87 -0.40
CA PRO A 27 -2.54 -0.97 0.53
C PRO A 27 -1.48 0.12 0.30
N LEU A 28 -1.29 0.56 -0.96
CA LEU A 28 -0.36 1.64 -1.29
C LEU A 28 -0.80 2.99 -0.70
N ASP A 29 -2.10 3.29 -0.74
CA ASP A 29 -2.66 4.51 -0.14
C ASP A 29 -2.35 4.55 1.37
N VAL A 30 -2.54 3.43 2.08
CA VAL A 30 -2.25 3.37 3.52
C VAL A 30 -0.76 3.54 3.79
N LEU A 31 0.12 2.95 2.97
CA LEU A 31 1.56 3.10 3.12
C LEU A 31 2.03 4.53 2.85
N MET A 32 1.40 5.23 1.90
CA MET A 32 1.66 6.66 1.63
C MET A 32 1.19 7.54 2.79
N GLU A 33 -0.05 7.36 3.28
CA GLU A 33 -0.60 8.12 4.42
C GLU A 33 0.21 7.90 5.71
N MET A 34 0.79 6.71 5.88
CA MET A 34 1.67 6.37 6.99
C MET A 34 3.12 6.88 6.81
N GLY A 35 3.44 7.46 5.66
CA GLY A 35 4.79 7.96 5.33
C GLY A 35 5.83 6.86 5.10
N PHE A 36 5.41 5.61 4.86
CA PHE A 36 6.33 4.52 4.46
C PHE A 36 6.79 4.65 3.01
N LEU A 37 5.99 5.30 2.17
CA LEU A 37 6.25 5.51 0.75
C LEU A 37 5.98 6.96 0.39
N ASN A 38 6.82 7.53 -0.48
CA ASN A 38 6.60 8.84 -1.08
C ASN A 38 5.89 8.68 -2.44
N PHE A 39 5.05 9.64 -2.80
CA PHE A 39 4.32 9.65 -4.08
C PHE A 39 5.25 9.54 -5.28
N GLY A 40 6.42 10.21 -5.23
CA GLY A 40 7.43 10.12 -6.29
C GLY A 40 7.97 8.69 -6.48
N HIS A 41 8.22 7.97 -5.38
CA HIS A 41 8.71 6.59 -5.44
C HIS A 41 7.66 5.62 -5.99
N ILE A 42 6.38 5.82 -5.64
CA ILE A 42 5.28 5.05 -6.23
C ILE A 42 5.20 5.31 -7.73
N HIS A 43 5.26 6.57 -8.15
CA HIS A 43 5.18 6.94 -9.55
C HIS A 43 6.31 6.34 -10.38
N ASP A 44 7.54 6.38 -9.88
CA ASP A 44 8.69 5.77 -10.53
C ASP A 44 8.58 4.24 -10.59
N TRP A 45 8.02 3.60 -9.56
CA TRP A 45 7.72 2.17 -9.58
C TRP A 45 6.59 1.81 -10.56
N GLU A 46 5.50 2.59 -10.60
CA GLU A 46 4.42 2.42 -11.58
C GLU A 46 4.91 2.61 -13.03
N MET A 47 5.91 3.47 -13.23
CA MET A 47 6.60 3.65 -14.51
C MET A 47 7.64 2.58 -14.82
N GLY A 48 7.89 1.64 -13.91
CA GLY A 48 8.89 0.59 -14.07
C GLY A 48 10.35 1.06 -13.99
N LYS A 49 10.60 2.28 -13.49
CA LYS A 49 11.98 2.77 -13.25
C LYS A 49 12.62 2.06 -12.05
N THR A 50 11.81 1.64 -11.09
CA THR A 50 12.22 0.81 -9.96
C THR A 50 11.68 -0.60 -10.16
N SER A 51 12.54 -1.62 -10.09
CA SER A 51 12.15 -3.00 -10.34
C SER A 51 11.28 -3.60 -9.22
N TYR A 52 11.48 -3.17 -7.98
CA TYR A 52 10.80 -3.76 -6.81
C TYR A 52 10.38 -2.69 -5.80
N LEU A 53 9.17 -2.82 -5.23
CA LEU A 53 8.64 -1.92 -4.22
C LEU A 53 9.49 -1.95 -2.94
N GLU A 54 10.17 -3.07 -2.69
CA GLU A 54 11.11 -3.28 -1.60
C GLU A 54 12.32 -2.35 -1.65
N GLN A 55 12.74 -1.91 -2.84
CA GLN A 55 13.91 -1.03 -3.01
C GLN A 55 13.62 0.43 -2.65
N ILE A 56 12.35 0.84 -2.67
CA ILE A 56 11.91 2.20 -2.30
C ILE A 56 11.46 2.31 -0.84
N ILE A 57 11.36 1.19 -0.12
CA ILE A 57 11.06 1.16 1.31
C ILE A 57 12.37 1.37 2.07
N GLU A 58 12.65 2.61 2.46
CA GLU A 58 13.96 2.99 3.04
C GLU A 58 14.23 2.42 4.44
N ASN A 59 13.20 2.13 5.25
CA ASN A 59 13.41 1.99 6.69
C ASN A 59 13.14 0.61 7.30
N ASP A 60 12.08 -0.10 6.89
CA ASP A 60 11.67 -1.29 7.65
C ASP A 60 10.67 -2.19 6.93
N ILE A 61 11.18 -3.05 6.05
CA ILE A 61 10.37 -4.01 5.28
C ILE A 61 9.54 -4.94 6.17
N GLN A 62 10.01 -5.21 7.40
CA GLN A 62 9.29 -6.04 8.37
C GLN A 62 8.05 -5.31 8.89
N LYS A 63 8.14 -3.99 9.15
CA LYS A 63 6.98 -3.18 9.53
C LYS A 63 5.98 -3.08 8.39
N VAL A 64 6.44 -2.86 7.17
CA VAL A 64 5.56 -2.84 5.98
C VAL A 64 4.79 -4.16 5.85
N ASN A 65 5.48 -5.30 5.95
CA ASN A 65 4.83 -6.61 5.96
C ASN A 65 3.79 -6.76 7.09
N CYS A 66 4.07 -6.24 8.28
CA CYS A 66 3.09 -6.24 9.38
C CYS A 66 1.85 -5.39 9.03
N VAL A 67 2.07 -4.19 8.49
CA VAL A 67 1.00 -3.27 8.06
C VAL A 67 0.11 -3.92 7.01
N LEU A 68 0.70 -4.51 5.97
CA LEU A 68 -0.03 -5.24 4.92
C LEU A 68 -0.88 -6.38 5.50
N LYS A 69 -0.32 -7.16 6.44
CA LYS A 69 -1.05 -8.23 7.14
C LYS A 69 -2.23 -7.67 7.93
N TRP A 70 -2.05 -6.57 8.67
CA TRP A 70 -3.13 -5.96 9.45
C TRP A 70 -4.25 -5.39 8.59
N ILE A 71 -3.91 -4.72 7.50
CA ILE A 71 -4.87 -4.20 6.52
C ILE A 71 -5.68 -5.35 5.93
N ARG A 72 -5.02 -6.42 5.48
CA ARG A 72 -5.69 -7.59 4.91
C ARG A 72 -6.66 -8.23 5.90
N GLN A 73 -6.22 -8.44 7.15
CA GLN A 73 -7.08 -8.97 8.20
C GLN A 73 -8.29 -8.07 8.48
N TRP A 74 -8.07 -6.76 8.56
CA TRP A 74 -9.15 -5.79 8.77
C TRP A 74 -10.14 -5.76 7.60
N ALA A 75 -9.65 -5.79 6.37
CA ALA A 75 -10.48 -5.81 5.17
C ALA A 75 -11.39 -7.05 5.13
N ILE A 76 -10.84 -8.22 5.47
CA ILE A 76 -11.61 -9.48 5.58
C ILE A 76 -12.67 -9.35 6.68
N GLN A 77 -12.32 -8.81 7.85
CA GLN A 77 -13.27 -8.61 8.95
C GLN A 77 -14.39 -7.63 8.61
N LYS A 78 -14.11 -6.63 7.74
CA LYS A 78 -15.10 -5.67 7.24
C LYS A 78 -15.93 -6.20 6.08
N GLY A 79 -15.66 -7.41 5.59
CA GLY A 79 -16.36 -8.00 4.45
C GLY A 79 -16.04 -7.32 3.12
N LEU A 80 -14.89 -6.64 3.02
CA LEU A 80 -14.46 -6.00 1.78
C LEU A 80 -14.12 -7.09 0.75
N LYS A 81 -14.58 -6.88 -0.49
CA LYS A 81 -14.27 -7.77 -1.60
C LYS A 81 -12.91 -7.39 -2.19
N PRO A 82 -11.95 -8.31 -2.30
CA PRO A 82 -10.71 -8.03 -3.01
C PRO A 82 -11.04 -7.73 -4.47
N LYS A 83 -10.42 -6.68 -5.00
CA LYS A 83 -10.46 -6.34 -6.42
C LYS A 83 -9.03 -6.33 -6.91
N GLU A 84 -8.74 -7.17 -7.89
CA GLU A 84 -7.42 -7.17 -8.53
C GLU A 84 -7.25 -5.85 -9.29
N VAL A 85 -6.09 -5.23 -9.09
CA VAL A 85 -5.66 -4.04 -9.81
C VAL A 85 -4.43 -4.43 -10.59
N ASN A 86 -4.50 -4.31 -11.91
CA ASN A 86 -3.37 -4.62 -12.78
C ASN A 86 -2.37 -3.47 -12.72
N TYR A 87 -1.29 -3.66 -11.95
CA TYR A 87 -0.09 -2.83 -12.03
C TYR A 87 0.80 -3.35 -13.16
N THR A 88 0.29 -3.30 -14.39
CA THR A 88 1.09 -3.61 -15.57
C THR A 88 1.77 -2.35 -16.05
N ILE A 89 3.10 -2.40 -16.18
CA ILE A 89 3.84 -1.44 -17.01
C ILE A 89 3.17 -1.47 -18.38
N LYS A 90 2.69 -0.32 -18.86
CA LYS A 90 2.29 -0.18 -20.26
C LYS A 90 3.54 -0.42 -21.09
N SER A 91 3.72 -1.66 -21.54
CA SER A 91 4.70 -1.97 -22.56
C SER A 91 4.24 -1.23 -23.81
N ASN A 92 4.90 -0.12 -24.14
CA ASN A 92 4.86 0.46 -25.48
C ASN A 92 5.60 -0.53 -26.39
N ASN A 93 4.97 -1.67 -26.68
CA ASN A 93 5.37 -2.50 -27.81
C ASN A 93 4.93 -1.73 -29.06
N GLY A 94 5.81 -0.82 -29.50
CA GLY A 94 5.76 -0.23 -30.83
C GLY A 94 5.76 -1.37 -31.84
N THR A 95 4.60 -1.60 -32.43
CA THR A 95 4.50 -2.39 -33.65
C THR A 95 4.97 -1.49 -34.78
N ASN A 96 6.15 -1.82 -35.29
CA ASN A 96 6.71 -1.34 -36.53
C ASN A 96 5.97 -1.95 -37.72
#